data_AF-A0A915ER78-F1
#
_entry.id   AF-A0A915ER78-F1
#
_cell.length_a   1.000
_cell.length_b   1.000
_cell.length_c   1.000
_cell.angle_alpha   90.00
_cell.angle_beta   90.00
_cell.angle_gamma   90.00
#
_symmetry.space_group_name_H-M   'P 1'
#
loop_
_entity.id
_entity.type
_entity.pdbx_description
1 polymer ?
#
loop_
_entity_poly.entity_id
_entity_poly.type
_entity_poly.pdbx_seq_one_letter_code
_entity_poly.pdbx_strand_id
1 'polypeptide(L)'
;MPFKAYHGKTGRVFNVTKHALGVIINKRVRTRIIPKRINVRVEHVKPSNCAQSFCNDAKAMTSRRVTTVWEGKLCFSSSSA
;
A
#
# COMPACT_ATOMS: atom_id res chain seq x y z
N MET A 1 17.32 5.60 -13.78
CA MET A 1 16.87 6.92 -13.31
C MET A 1 15.53 7.27 -13.95
N PRO A 2 14.46 7.48 -13.16
CA PRO A 2 13.11 7.77 -13.65
C PRO A 2 12.95 9.24 -14.09
N PHE A 3 11.94 9.53 -14.91
CA PHE A 3 11.64 10.90 -15.35
C PHE A 3 11.14 11.79 -14.19
N LYS A 4 11.52 13.08 -14.21
CA LYS A 4 11.33 14.00 -13.08
C LYS A 4 9.89 14.09 -12.58
N ALA A 5 8.90 14.02 -13.49
CA ALA A 5 7.49 14.11 -13.12
C ALA A 5 6.94 12.93 -12.29
N TYR A 6 7.74 11.88 -12.07
CA TYR A 6 7.37 10.72 -11.26
C TYR A 6 8.03 10.72 -9.87
N HIS A 7 8.94 11.65 -9.57
CA HIS A 7 9.48 11.77 -8.23
C HIS A 7 8.39 12.22 -7.25
N GLY A 8 8.49 11.73 -6.00
CA GLY A 8 7.52 12.02 -4.95
C GLY A 8 6.15 11.37 -5.16
N LYS A 9 5.97 10.55 -6.20
CA LYS A 9 4.72 9.81 -6.41
C LYS A 9 4.82 8.40 -5.86
N THR A 10 3.81 8.03 -5.10
CA THR A 10 3.62 6.65 -4.65
C THR A 10 2.79 5.88 -5.67
N GLY A 11 3.13 4.61 -5.87
CA GLY A 11 2.43 3.73 -6.81
C GLY A 11 2.33 2.31 -6.26
N ARG A 12 1.63 1.45 -6.99
CA ARG A 12 1.52 0.02 -6.67
C ARG A 12 2.49 -0.78 -7.53
N VAL A 13 3.22 -1.71 -6.92
CA VAL A 13 4.10 -2.64 -7.64
C VAL A 13 3.22 -3.66 -8.37
N PHE A 14 3.48 -3.87 -9.66
CA PHE A 14 2.77 -4.87 -10.47
C PHE A 14 3.68 -6.02 -10.90
N ASN A 15 4.98 -5.75 -11.04
CA ASN A 15 5.96 -6.74 -11.46
C ASN A 15 7.28 -6.51 -10.73
N VAL A 16 8.02 -7.60 -10.51
CA VAL A 16 9.34 -7.59 -9.89
C VAL A 16 10.30 -8.27 -10.86
N THR A 17 11.39 -7.59 -11.19
CA THR A 17 12.47 -8.12 -12.03
C THR A 17 13.77 -8.11 -11.24
N LYS A 18 14.81 -8.80 -11.73
CA LYS A 18 16.08 -9.02 -11.01
C LYS A 18 16.72 -7.75 -10.44
N HIS A 19 16.64 -6.63 -11.17
CA HIS A 19 17.28 -5.37 -10.79
C HIS A 19 16.31 -4.19 -10.70
N ALA A 20 15.03 -4.39 -10.99
CA ALA A 20 14.05 -3.32 -11.10
C ALA A 20 12.64 -3.75 -10.70
N LEU A 21 11.83 -2.77 -10.34
CA LEU A 21 10.42 -2.91 -9.99
C LEU A 21 9.56 -2.24 -11.05
N GLY A 22 8.53 -2.95 -11.51
CA GLY A 22 7.44 -2.38 -12.28
C GLY A 22 6.43 -1.73 -11.34
N VAL A 23 6.28 -0.41 -11.44
CA VAL A 23 5.34 0.38 -10.62
C VAL A 23 4.28 1.02 -11.50
N ILE A 24 3.02 0.95 -11.07
CA ILE A 24 1.89 1.70 -11.64
C ILE A 24 1.79 3.03 -10.91
N ILE A 25 1.99 4.13 -11.63
CA ILE A 25 1.86 5.50 -11.11
C ILE A 25 0.76 6.22 -11.89
N ASN A 26 -0.15 6.87 -11.16
CA ASN A 26 -1.18 7.71 -11.76
C ASN A 26 -0.58 9.06 -12.19
N LYS A 27 -0.68 9.37 -13.48
CA LYS A 27 -0.27 10.67 -14.03
C LYS A 27 -1.49 11.37 -14.60
N ARG A 28 -1.71 12.61 -14.17
CA ARG A 28 -2.68 13.49 -14.81
C ARG A 28 -2.12 13.93 -16.16
N VAL A 29 -2.87 13.67 -17.23
CA VAL A 29 -2.56 14.12 -18.59
C VAL A 29 -3.77 14.91 -19.07
N ARG A 30 -3.61 16.24 -19.19
CA ARG A 30 -4.69 17.18 -19.47
C ARG A 30 -5.85 16.98 -18.48
N THR A 31 -6.98 16.46 -18.96
CA THR A 31 -8.23 16.28 -18.20
C THR A 31 -8.33 14.94 -17.48
N ARG A 32 -7.54 13.92 -17.87
CA ARG A 32 -7.73 12.54 -17.40
C ARG A 32 -6.56 12.06 -16.53
N ILE A 33 -6.86 11.20 -15.57
CA ILE A 33 -5.85 10.49 -14.78
C ILE A 33 -5.60 9.15 -15.46
N ILE A 34 -4.38 8.97 -15.98
CA ILE A 34 -4.00 7.76 -16.70
C ILE A 34 -2.99 6.99 -15.86
N PRO A 35 -3.20 5.68 -15.63
CA PRO A 35 -2.20 4.83 -15.01
C PRO A 35 -1.04 4.62 -15.98
N LYS A 36 0.18 4.92 -15.54
CA LYS A 36 1.41 4.68 -16.29
C LYS A 36 2.20 3.58 -15.60
N ARG A 37 2.58 2.55 -16.37
CA ARG A 37 3.48 1.47 -15.93
C ARG A 37 4.91 1.89 -16.21
N ILE A 38 5.76 1.85 -15.21
CA ILE A 38 7.15 2.30 -15.28
C ILE A 38 8.04 1.27 -14.59
N ASN A 39 9.19 0.98 -15.19
CA ASN A 39 10.21 0.15 -14.57
C ASN A 39 11.24 1.06 -13.90
N VAL A 40 11.38 0.93 -12.58
CA VAL A 40 12.29 1.75 -11.75
C VAL A 40 13.26 0.81 -11.04
N ARG A 41 14.55 1.16 -11.01
CA ARG A 41 15.52 0.38 -10.25
C ARG A 41 15.34 0.56 -8.74
N VAL A 42 15.80 -0.40 -7.94
CA VAL A 42 15.57 -0.46 -6.49
C VAL A 42 16.15 0.75 -5.76
N GLU A 43 17.23 1.37 -6.26
CA GLU A 43 17.89 2.50 -5.59
C GLU A 43 17.01 3.77 -5.57
N HIS A 44 16.05 3.86 -6.49
CA HIS A 44 15.17 5.02 -6.61
C HIS A 44 13.80 4.81 -5.96
N VAL A 45 13.56 3.65 -5.35
CA VAL A 45 12.29 3.31 -4.73
C VAL A 45 12.49 3.23 -3.21
N LYS A 46 11.58 3.86 -2.47
CA LYS A 46 11.49 3.72 -1.01
C LYS A 46 10.14 3.10 -0.66
N PRO A 47 10.07 2.15 0.29
CA PRO A 47 8.80 1.64 0.78
C PRO A 47 7.99 2.75 1.46
N SER A 48 6.67 2.70 1.36
CA SER A 48 5.79 3.72 1.94
C SER A 48 5.40 3.40 3.39
N ASN A 49 5.64 4.34 4.29
CA ASN A 49 5.35 4.18 5.72
C ASN A 49 3.83 4.04 5.99
N CYS A 50 2.98 4.73 5.22
CA CYS A 50 1.52 4.69 5.40
C CYS A 50 0.92 3.29 5.13
N ALA A 51 1.54 2.53 4.22
CA ALA A 51 1.09 1.17 3.95
C ALA A 51 1.52 0.21 5.08
N GLN A 52 2.68 0.45 5.68
CA GLN A 52 3.18 -0.35 6.80
C GLN A 52 2.34 -0.14 8.06
N SER A 53 2.01 1.11 8.41
CA SER A 53 1.16 1.41 9.56
C SER A 53 -0.21 0.73 9.42
N PHE A 54 -0.87 0.88 8.27
CA PHE A 54 -2.16 0.26 8.02
C PHE A 54 -2.10 -1.28 8.11
N CYS A 55 -1.03 -1.89 7.60
CA CYS A 55 -0.86 -3.34 7.69
C CYS A 55 -0.68 -3.81 9.14
N ASN A 56 0.05 -3.06 9.96
CA ASN A 56 0.27 -3.37 11.36
C ASN A 56 -1.04 -3.27 12.16
N ASP A 57 -1.82 -2.21 11.92
CA ASP A 57 -3.13 -2.02 12.56
C ASP A 57 -4.11 -3.13 12.17
N ALA A 58 -4.14 -3.51 10.88
CA ALA A 58 -4.97 -4.60 10.40
C ALA A 58 -4.57 -5.95 11.03
N LYS A 59 -3.27 -6.23 11.19
CA LYS A 59 -2.79 -7.45 11.86
C LYS A 59 -3.16 -7.47 13.34
N ALA A 60 -3.04 -6.33 14.04
CA ALA A 60 -3.47 -6.19 15.43
C ALA A 60 -4.98 -6.42 15.57
N MET A 61 -5.78 -5.93 14.63
CA MET A 61 -7.22 -6.17 14.61
C MET A 61 -7.57 -7.65 14.34
N THR A 62 -6.94 -8.27 13.34
CA THR A 62 -7.19 -9.68 13.01
C THR A 62 -6.81 -10.61 14.16
N SER A 63 -5.63 -10.40 14.78
CA SER A 63 -5.20 -11.20 15.94
C SER A 63 -6.17 -11.09 17.11
N ARG A 64 -6.65 -9.88 17.44
CA ARG A 64 -7.68 -9.67 18.47
C ARG A 64 -8.97 -10.43 18.16
N ARG A 65 -9.45 -10.39 16.90
CA ARG A 65 -10.65 -11.13 16.50
C ARG A 65 -10.48 -12.64 16.63
N VAL A 66 -9.31 -13.15 16.23
CA VAL A 66 -9.00 -14.58 16.37
C VAL A 66 -9.05 -14.94 17.85
N THR A 67 -8.31 -14.24 18.72
CA THR A 67 -8.32 -14.51 20.17
C THR A 67 -9.71 -14.45 20.79
N THR A 68 -10.55 -13.47 20.41
CA THR A 68 -11.91 -13.35 20.97
C THR A 68 -12.86 -14.46 20.51
N VAL A 69 -12.68 -14.98 19.28
CA VAL A 69 -13.44 -16.13 18.78
C VAL A 69 -13.03 -17.41 19.51
N TRP A 70 -11.74 -17.62 19.77
CA TRP A 70 -11.24 -18.77 20.55
C TRP A 70 -11.73 -18.72 22.01
N GLU A 71 -11.83 -17.53 22.60
CA GLU A 71 -12.38 -17.34 23.95
C GLU A 71 -13.91 -17.39 24.00
N GLY A 72 -14.60 -17.47 22.86
CA GLY A 72 -16.07 -17.51 22.80
C GLY A 72 -16.75 -16.19 23.18
N LYS A 73 -16.04 -15.07 23.19
CA LYS A 73 -16.60 -13.75 23.53
C LYS A 73 -17.07 -13.03 22.27
N LEU A 74 -18.38 -12.77 22.17
CA LEU A 74 -18.99 -11.95 21.11
C LEU A 74 -18.52 -10.50 21.24
N CYS A 75 -17.58 -10.08 20.39
CA CYS A 75 -17.22 -8.68 20.25
C CYS A 75 -18.27 -7.94 19.40
N PHE A 76 -19.46 -7.75 19.95
CA PHE A 76 -20.23 -6.55 19.64
C PHE A 76 -19.72 -5.46 20.57
N SER A 77 -18.82 -4.63 20.09
CA SER A 77 -18.63 -3.33 20.72
C SER A 77 -19.95 -2.60 20.59
N SER A 78 -20.70 -2.52 21.69
CA SER A 78 -21.71 -1.51 21.90
C SER A 78 -21.08 -0.15 21.58
N SER A 79 -21.45 0.40 20.42
CA SER A 79 -21.34 1.84 20.16
C SER A 79 -22.06 2.54 21.30
N SER A 80 -21.27 3.00 22.26
CA SER A 80 -21.74 3.80 23.39
C SER A 80 -21.29 5.21 23.08
N ALA A 81 -22.27 6.05 22.70
CA ALA A 81 -22.23 7.51 22.53
C ALA A 81 -21.29 8.09 21.45
#